data_AF-A0AAW2EZ91-F1
#
_entry.id   AF-A0AAW2EZ91-F1
#
_cell.length_a   1.000
_cell.length_b   1.000
_cell.length_c   1.000
_cell.angle_alpha   90.00
_cell.angle_beta   90.00
_cell.angle_gamma   90.00
#
_symmetry.space_group_name_H-M   'P 1'
#
loop_
_entity.id
_entity.type
_entity.pdbx_description
1 polymer ?
#
loop_
_entity_poly.entity_id
_entity_poly.type
_entity_poly.pdbx_seq_one_letter_code
_entity_poly.pdbx_strand_id
1 'polypeptide(L)'
;MKFFYVSLILYIWLVPTELKTLSLPNNKNSEININDIVDDSIPDISQFIINRGLDPLGLPKTQTKLWTNPPNATITNDVEPMIYKADLILNSGKLKRLSSLKRYGDSILSYQNKTVKLDIGCEFPFLQGGYDFTVDMVLFKLRGHVLASAVVRAEAVITFNVTSYKLSLDKYKLQIPGNINVVVENKNGSVDWINTFIINIVIPFFKNTITSAVEKETGNAIRSRFDEINQRRASYVLLK
;
A
#
# COMPACT_ATOMS: atom_id res chain seq x y z
N MET A 1 -24.17 28.73 20.07
CA MET A 1 -24.15 27.26 20.02
C MET A 1 -22.76 26.81 19.60
N LYS A 2 -22.07 26.08 20.47
CA LYS A 2 -20.63 25.75 20.41
C LYS A 2 -20.41 24.56 19.46
N PHE A 3 -19.62 24.73 18.40
CA PHE A 3 -19.37 23.69 17.40
C PHE A 3 -18.21 22.79 17.82
N PHE A 4 -18.58 21.56 18.18
CA PHE A 4 -17.79 20.41 18.64
C PHE A 4 -16.89 19.72 17.57
N TYR A 5 -16.44 20.41 16.52
CA TYR A 5 -16.05 19.71 15.28
C TYR A 5 -14.59 19.30 15.10
N VAL A 6 -13.70 19.59 16.03
CA VAL A 6 -12.30 19.09 15.97
C VAL A 6 -12.11 17.73 16.67
N SER A 7 -13.14 17.26 17.38
CA SER A 7 -13.20 15.89 17.93
C SER A 7 -13.27 14.78 16.88
N LEU A 8 -13.48 15.12 15.60
CA LEU A 8 -13.82 14.15 14.56
C LEU A 8 -12.62 13.64 13.76
N ILE A 9 -11.53 14.41 13.67
CA ILE A 9 -10.37 14.08 12.84
C ILE A 9 -9.49 12.99 13.49
N LEU A 10 -9.56 12.85 14.81
CA LEU A 10 -8.78 11.90 15.62
C LEU A 10 -9.45 10.52 15.83
N TYR A 11 -10.75 10.36 15.53
CA TYR A 11 -11.43 9.07 15.77
C TYR A 11 -11.13 8.00 14.69
N ILE A 12 -10.47 8.36 13.59
CA ILE A 12 -10.48 7.56 12.35
C ILE A 12 -9.22 6.69 12.16
N TRP A 13 -8.16 6.88 12.97
CA TRP A 13 -7.00 5.96 12.99
C TRP A 13 -6.91 5.05 14.24
N LEU A 14 -8.00 4.95 15.02
CA LEU A 14 -8.26 3.82 15.93
C LEU A 14 -7.40 3.75 17.21
N VAL A 15 -7.23 4.87 17.94
CA VAL A 15 -6.79 4.86 19.36
C VAL A 15 -7.70 5.75 20.22
N PRO A 16 -8.11 5.30 21.42
CA PRO A 16 -8.88 6.09 22.36
C PRO A 16 -7.94 6.92 23.23
N THR A 17 -7.42 8.03 22.75
CA THR A 17 -6.68 8.96 23.60
C THR A 17 -7.00 10.43 23.31
N GLU A 18 -7.22 11.11 24.42
CA GLU A 18 -7.48 12.51 24.73
C GLU A 18 -7.50 13.57 23.61
N LEU A 19 -8.58 14.35 23.62
CA LEU A 19 -8.90 15.42 22.68
C LEU A 19 -7.99 16.65 22.84
N LYS A 20 -7.13 16.92 21.84
CA LYS A 20 -6.59 18.28 21.60
C LYS A 20 -7.55 19.07 20.70
N THR A 21 -7.98 20.25 21.14
CA THR A 21 -8.86 21.14 20.37
C THR A 21 -8.07 22.05 19.45
N LEU A 22 -8.27 21.97 18.12
CA LEU A 22 -7.84 23.04 17.20
C LEU A 22 -8.94 24.08 17.04
N SER A 23 -8.57 25.35 17.14
CA SER A 23 -9.44 26.47 16.80
C SER A 23 -9.26 26.83 15.33
N LEU A 24 -10.25 26.55 14.50
CA LEU A 24 -10.29 27.07 13.12
C LEU A 24 -10.77 28.53 13.15
N PRO A 25 -10.09 29.47 12.47
CA PRO A 25 -10.53 30.86 12.37
C PRO A 25 -11.92 30.95 11.75
N ASN A 26 -12.81 31.75 12.36
CA ASN A 26 -14.18 31.92 11.89
C ASN A 26 -14.23 32.53 10.47
N ASN A 27 -14.76 31.75 9.53
CA ASN A 27 -15.45 32.18 8.31
C ASN A 27 -14.66 32.83 7.16
N LYS A 28 -13.39 32.48 6.96
CA LYS A 28 -12.71 32.60 5.65
C LYS A 28 -11.86 31.36 5.45
N ASN A 29 -11.70 30.93 4.19
CA ASN A 29 -10.84 29.80 3.80
C ASN A 29 -9.64 29.70 4.74
N SER A 30 -9.62 28.64 5.55
CA SER A 30 -8.56 28.45 6.55
C SER A 30 -7.81 27.20 6.18
N GLU A 31 -6.49 27.34 6.16
CA GLU A 31 -5.57 26.25 5.93
C GLU A 31 -4.62 26.24 7.11
N ILE A 32 -4.47 25.09 7.74
CA ILE A 32 -3.56 24.91 8.85
C ILE A 32 -2.68 23.70 8.56
N ASN A 33 -1.40 23.86 8.87
CA ASN A 33 -0.46 22.76 8.89
C ASN A 33 -0.73 21.93 10.15
N ILE A 34 -0.86 20.62 9.98
CA ILE A 34 -1.15 19.66 11.05
C ILE A 34 -0.06 18.60 11.18
N ASN A 35 1.16 18.92 10.75
CA ASN A 35 2.32 18.02 10.77
C ASN A 35 2.51 17.35 12.12
N ASP A 36 2.52 18.12 13.21
CA ASP A 36 2.73 17.60 14.56
C ASP A 36 1.64 16.60 14.98
N ILE A 37 0.39 16.84 14.57
CA ILE A 37 -0.73 15.95 14.89
C ILE A 37 -0.60 14.62 14.14
N VAL A 38 -0.20 14.69 12.86
CA VAL A 38 0.05 13.50 12.07
C VAL A 38 1.25 12.74 12.63
N ASP A 39 2.34 13.44 12.96
CA ASP A 39 3.55 12.83 13.53
C ASP A 39 3.27 12.17 14.89
N ASP A 40 2.49 12.82 15.76
CA ASP A 40 2.04 12.27 17.05
C ASP A 40 1.19 10.99 16.87
N SER A 41 0.47 10.85 15.74
CA SER A 41 -0.40 9.69 15.46
C SER A 41 0.31 8.49 14.83
N ILE A 42 1.51 8.66 14.27
CA ILE A 42 2.24 7.59 13.59
C ILE A 42 2.55 6.38 14.47
N PRO A 43 2.98 6.54 15.75
CA PRO A 43 3.22 5.40 16.63
C PRO A 43 1.98 4.51 16.82
N ASP A 44 0.81 5.14 16.94
CA ASP A 44 -0.47 4.47 17.11
C ASP A 44 -0.88 3.70 15.84
N ILE A 45 -0.69 4.31 14.67
CA ILE A 45 -0.91 3.67 13.37
C ILE A 45 0.04 2.48 13.19
N SER A 46 1.31 2.64 13.57
CA SER A 46 2.32 1.59 13.52
C SER A 46 1.91 0.37 14.38
N GLN A 47 1.47 0.61 15.62
CA GLN A 47 0.94 -0.43 16.51
C GLN A 47 -0.31 -1.10 15.94
N PHE A 48 -1.22 -0.34 15.35
CA PHE A 48 -2.40 -0.89 14.70
C PHE A 48 -2.03 -1.87 13.57
N ILE A 49 -1.08 -1.50 12.71
CA ILE A 49 -0.59 -2.35 11.61
C ILE A 49 -0.04 -3.67 12.16
N ILE A 50 0.77 -3.62 13.22
CA ILE A 50 1.35 -4.80 13.87
C ILE A 50 0.25 -5.68 14.48
N ASN A 51 -0.64 -5.09 15.28
CA ASN A 51 -1.70 -5.80 16.00
C ASN A 51 -2.72 -6.47 15.08
N ARG A 52 -2.86 -5.97 13.85
CA ARG A 52 -3.72 -6.56 12.80
C ARG A 52 -3.02 -7.62 11.95
N GLY A 53 -1.76 -7.93 12.22
CA GLY A 53 -0.98 -8.89 11.43
C GLY A 53 -0.71 -8.40 10.00
N LEU A 54 -0.67 -7.07 9.81
CA LEU A 54 -0.34 -6.45 8.53
C LEU A 54 1.17 -6.25 8.37
N ASP A 55 1.96 -6.50 9.41
CA ASP A 55 3.42 -6.53 9.31
C ASP A 55 3.99 -7.71 10.15
N PRO A 56 4.35 -8.84 9.51
CA PRO A 56 4.35 -9.08 8.06
C PRO A 56 2.96 -9.38 7.48
N LEU A 57 2.61 -8.75 6.35
CA LEU A 57 1.44 -9.07 5.53
C LEU A 57 1.75 -10.24 4.59
N GLY A 58 0.90 -11.27 4.57
CA GLY A 58 1.00 -12.36 3.60
C GLY A 58 0.68 -11.92 2.17
N LEU A 59 1.49 -12.33 1.21
CA LEU A 59 1.29 -12.05 -0.20
C LEU A 59 0.86 -13.33 -0.96
N PRO A 60 0.05 -13.19 -2.03
CA PRO A 60 -0.49 -14.34 -2.75
C PRO A 60 0.60 -15.11 -3.50
N LYS A 61 0.41 -16.43 -3.60
CA LYS A 61 1.21 -17.28 -4.50
C LYS A 61 1.04 -16.78 -5.94
N THR A 62 2.15 -16.71 -6.67
CA THR A 62 2.16 -16.31 -8.08
C THR A 62 2.93 -17.33 -8.89
N GLN A 63 2.42 -17.68 -10.07
CA GLN A 63 3.11 -18.54 -11.03
C GLN A 63 3.15 -17.85 -12.39
N THR A 64 4.35 -17.78 -12.96
CA THR A 64 4.59 -17.20 -14.27
C THR A 64 5.32 -18.23 -15.13
N LYS A 65 4.83 -18.43 -16.36
CA LYS A 65 5.53 -19.24 -17.35
C LYS A 65 6.65 -18.41 -17.95
N LEU A 66 7.86 -18.97 -17.98
CA LEU A 66 9.06 -18.30 -18.49
C LEU A 66 9.34 -18.61 -19.95
N TRP A 67 8.40 -19.30 -20.60
CA TRP A 67 8.44 -19.67 -22.00
C TRP A 67 7.21 -19.08 -22.69
N THR A 68 7.45 -18.42 -23.81
CA THR A 68 6.41 -17.90 -24.71
C THR A 68 6.85 -18.17 -26.14
N ASN A 69 5.96 -18.72 -26.97
CA ASN A 69 6.19 -18.75 -28.42
C ASN A 69 6.30 -17.29 -28.89
N PRO A 70 7.36 -16.88 -29.59
CA PRO A 70 7.48 -15.50 -30.04
C PRO A 70 6.32 -15.15 -31.00
N PRO A 71 5.67 -13.98 -30.87
CA PRO A 71 4.47 -13.63 -31.65
C PRO A 71 4.69 -13.56 -33.16
N ASN A 72 5.95 -13.50 -33.62
CA ASN A 72 6.34 -13.50 -35.03
C ASN A 72 7.44 -14.55 -35.35
N ALA A 73 7.61 -15.59 -34.52
CA ALA A 73 8.44 -16.71 -34.93
C ALA A 73 7.69 -17.47 -36.03
N THR A 74 8.04 -17.20 -37.28
CA THR A 74 7.87 -18.19 -38.34
C THR A 74 8.46 -19.48 -37.79
N ILE A 75 7.61 -20.46 -37.55
CA ILE A 75 8.02 -21.79 -37.11
C ILE A 75 8.80 -22.38 -38.29
N THR A 76 10.08 -22.06 -38.40
CA THR A 76 11.02 -22.98 -39.03
C THR A 76 11.02 -24.20 -38.13
N ASN A 77 10.92 -25.38 -38.72
CA ASN A 77 10.75 -26.66 -38.03
C ASN A 77 11.96 -27.08 -37.17
N ASP A 78 12.71 -26.12 -36.61
CA ASP A 78 13.78 -26.34 -35.67
C ASP A 78 13.17 -26.42 -34.29
N VAL A 79 12.93 -27.66 -33.87
CA VAL A 79 12.54 -28.11 -32.54
C VAL A 79 13.11 -27.18 -31.47
N GLU A 80 12.28 -26.30 -30.91
CA GLU A 80 12.66 -25.58 -29.68
C GLU A 80 12.99 -26.64 -28.62
N PRO A 81 14.23 -26.70 -28.12
CA PRO A 81 14.60 -27.75 -27.19
C PRO A 81 13.73 -27.62 -25.94
N MET A 82 12.95 -28.66 -25.64
CA MET A 82 12.01 -28.72 -24.52
C MET A 82 12.67 -28.37 -23.17
N ILE A 83 14.00 -28.50 -23.09
CA ILE A 83 14.88 -28.13 -21.98
C ILE A 83 14.81 -26.65 -21.56
N TYR A 84 14.30 -25.73 -22.38
CA TYR A 84 14.20 -24.30 -22.05
C TYR A 84 12.86 -23.89 -21.43
N LYS A 85 11.90 -24.80 -21.30
CA LYS A 85 10.64 -24.51 -20.59
C LYS A 85 10.90 -24.44 -19.10
N ALA A 86 10.74 -23.24 -18.55
CA ALA A 86 10.84 -22.98 -17.13
C ALA A 86 9.57 -22.29 -16.63
N ASP A 87 9.10 -22.65 -15.44
CA ASP A 87 8.04 -21.95 -14.74
C ASP A 87 8.62 -21.34 -13.45
N LEU A 88 8.37 -20.05 -13.21
CA LEU A 88 8.68 -19.40 -11.95
C LEU A 88 7.47 -19.47 -11.03
N ILE A 89 7.66 -20.07 -9.87
CA ILE A 89 6.64 -20.17 -8.84
C ILE A 89 7.13 -19.41 -7.61
N LEU A 90 6.43 -18.34 -7.25
CA LEU A 90 6.66 -17.54 -6.05
C LEU A 90 5.67 -17.97 -4.97
N ASN A 91 6.19 -18.47 -3.84
CA ASN A 91 5.41 -18.99 -2.72
C ASN A 91 5.77 -18.26 -1.43
N SER A 92 4.90 -18.40 -0.43
CA SER A 92 5.16 -17.91 0.94
C SER A 92 5.52 -16.43 1.01
N GLY A 93 4.89 -15.63 0.13
CA GLY A 93 5.19 -14.22 0.01
C GLY A 93 4.88 -13.45 1.28
N LYS A 94 5.76 -12.50 1.64
CA LYS A 94 5.56 -11.63 2.81
C LYS A 94 5.97 -10.20 2.45
N LEU A 95 5.15 -9.23 2.86
CA LEU A 95 5.46 -7.81 2.85
C LEU A 95 5.73 -7.37 4.30
N LYS A 96 6.88 -6.77 4.52
CA LYS A 96 7.39 -6.35 5.83
C LYS A 96 7.65 -4.85 5.85
N ARG A 97 7.75 -4.31 7.07
CA ARG A 97 8.08 -2.90 7.35
C ARG A 97 6.99 -1.93 6.90
N LEU A 98 5.75 -2.39 6.87
CA LEU A 98 4.57 -1.54 6.74
C LEU A 98 4.37 -0.66 7.98
N SER A 99 4.77 -1.14 9.16
CA SER A 99 4.68 -0.39 10.42
C SER A 99 5.77 0.66 10.57
N SER A 100 6.80 0.62 9.72
CA SER A 100 7.92 1.58 9.71
C SER A 100 7.61 2.82 8.87
N LEU A 101 6.38 3.32 8.94
CA LEU A 101 5.93 4.50 8.21
C LEU A 101 6.35 5.80 8.91
N LYS A 102 6.53 6.86 8.12
CA LYS A 102 6.72 8.23 8.58
C LYS A 102 5.90 9.20 7.74
N ARG A 103 5.67 10.43 8.19
CA ARG A 103 5.03 11.46 7.37
C ARG A 103 5.89 11.83 6.16
N TYR A 104 5.23 12.11 5.05
CA TYR A 104 5.84 12.57 3.80
C TYR A 104 5.19 13.89 3.37
N GLY A 105 6.00 14.94 3.25
CA GLY A 105 5.52 16.27 2.92
C GLY A 105 4.68 16.89 4.04
N ASP A 106 4.12 18.07 3.76
CA ASP A 106 3.22 18.74 4.68
C ASP A 106 1.84 18.08 4.69
N SER A 107 1.31 17.92 5.90
CA SER A 107 -0.06 17.51 6.14
C SER A 107 -0.89 18.75 6.40
N ILE A 108 -1.92 18.93 5.58
CA ILE A 108 -2.70 20.15 5.52
C ILE A 108 -4.15 19.84 5.83
N LEU A 109 -4.72 20.62 6.75
CA LEU A 109 -6.16 20.65 6.98
C LEU A 109 -6.70 21.97 6.45
N SER A 110 -7.60 21.90 5.48
CA SER A 110 -8.27 23.07 4.92
C SER A 110 -9.77 23.02 5.20
N TYR A 111 -10.36 24.19 5.44
CA TYR A 111 -11.80 24.37 5.58
C TYR A 111 -12.29 25.43 4.61
N GLN A 112 -13.15 25.00 3.69
CA GLN A 112 -13.77 25.86 2.69
C GLN A 112 -15.17 25.34 2.35
N ASN A 113 -16.14 26.24 2.18
CA ASN A 113 -17.50 25.91 1.72
C ASN A 113 -18.18 24.77 2.51
N LYS A 114 -18.04 24.77 3.85
CA LYS A 114 -18.57 23.72 4.74
C LYS A 114 -17.98 22.33 4.47
N THR A 115 -16.78 22.29 3.92
CA THR A 115 -16.02 21.08 3.65
C THR A 115 -14.68 21.20 4.34
N VAL A 116 -14.35 20.20 5.17
CA VAL A 116 -13.03 20.01 5.75
C VAL A 116 -12.29 19.02 4.85
N LYS A 117 -11.11 19.40 4.35
CA LYS A 117 -10.27 18.57 3.51
C LYS A 117 -8.93 18.35 4.20
N LEU A 118 -8.53 17.10 4.26
CA LEU A 118 -7.32 16.60 4.90
C LEU A 118 -6.42 16.01 3.80
N ASP A 119 -5.30 16.67 3.54
CA ASP A 119 -4.26 16.21 2.63
C ASP A 119 -3.11 15.65 3.47
N ILE A 120 -2.84 14.34 3.36
CA ILE A 120 -1.81 13.64 4.13
C ILE A 120 -0.92 12.80 3.21
N GLY A 121 0.37 12.79 3.52
CA GLY A 121 1.35 11.92 2.87
C GLY A 121 2.08 11.06 3.89
N CYS A 122 2.33 9.80 3.54
CA CYS A 122 3.22 8.93 4.29
C CYS A 122 4.28 8.29 3.39
N GLU A 123 5.44 7.98 3.97
CA GLU A 123 6.52 7.25 3.33
C GLU A 123 6.84 6.00 4.15
N PHE A 124 7.03 4.89 3.46
CA PHE A 124 7.58 3.63 3.94
C PHE A 124 9.02 3.56 3.45
N PRO A 125 10.02 3.95 4.27
CA PRO A 125 11.39 4.16 3.78
C PRO A 125 12.08 2.86 3.35
N PHE A 126 11.64 1.72 3.89
CA PHE A 126 12.25 0.41 3.65
C PHE A 126 11.20 -0.68 3.51
N LEU A 127 10.15 -0.45 2.72
CA LEU A 127 9.15 -1.48 2.47
C LEU A 127 9.83 -2.68 1.79
N GLN A 128 9.65 -3.89 2.33
CA GLN A 128 10.34 -5.08 1.88
C GLN A 128 9.36 -6.20 1.54
N GLY A 129 9.38 -6.69 0.30
CA GLY A 129 8.72 -7.93 -0.10
C GLY A 129 9.72 -9.07 -0.16
N GLY A 130 9.32 -10.26 0.28
CA GLY A 130 10.13 -11.47 0.16
C GLY A 130 9.29 -12.65 -0.32
N TYR A 131 9.87 -13.51 -1.15
CA TYR A 131 9.26 -14.75 -1.61
C TYR A 131 10.28 -15.89 -1.62
N ASP A 132 9.80 -17.08 -1.29
CA ASP A 132 10.51 -18.30 -1.69
C ASP A 132 10.15 -18.60 -3.14
N PHE A 133 11.15 -18.78 -3.99
CA PHE A 133 10.92 -19.11 -5.38
C PHE A 133 11.31 -20.55 -5.70
N THR A 134 10.62 -21.10 -6.69
CA THR A 134 11.02 -22.32 -7.39
C THR A 134 11.01 -22.04 -8.88
N VAL A 135 12.14 -22.27 -9.55
CA VAL A 135 12.19 -22.34 -11.00
C VAL A 135 12.09 -23.80 -11.38
N ASP A 136 10.95 -24.20 -11.93
CA ASP A 136 10.67 -25.56 -12.37
C ASP A 136 11.09 -25.69 -13.83
N MET A 137 12.22 -26.34 -14.09
CA MET A 137 12.67 -26.70 -15.43
C MET A 137 12.42 -28.18 -15.68
N VAL A 138 12.39 -28.56 -16.95
CA VAL A 138 12.11 -29.95 -17.37
C VAL A 138 13.03 -30.98 -16.71
N LEU A 139 14.31 -30.65 -16.48
CA LEU A 139 15.32 -31.58 -15.97
C LEU A 139 15.68 -31.39 -14.49
N PHE A 140 15.44 -30.21 -13.91
CA PHE A 140 15.80 -29.92 -12.53
C PHE A 140 15.01 -28.74 -11.97
N LYS A 141 14.96 -28.65 -10.64
CA LYS A 141 14.30 -27.55 -9.93
C LYS A 141 15.32 -26.72 -9.20
N LEU A 142 15.30 -25.41 -9.44
CA LEU A 142 16.05 -24.47 -8.63
C LEU A 142 15.15 -23.87 -7.58
N ARG A 143 15.71 -23.68 -6.38
CA ARG A 143 15.02 -23.09 -5.25
C ARG A 143 15.88 -22.00 -4.67
N GLY A 144 15.21 -20.98 -4.18
CA GLY A 144 15.89 -19.87 -3.54
C GLY A 144 14.91 -18.94 -2.87
N HIS A 145 15.45 -17.79 -2.48
CA HIS A 145 14.71 -16.72 -1.87
C HIS A 145 14.96 -15.44 -2.66
N VAL A 146 13.93 -14.61 -2.83
CA VAL A 146 14.06 -13.30 -3.45
C VAL A 146 13.52 -12.24 -2.50
N LEU A 147 14.32 -11.19 -2.30
CA LEU A 147 13.97 -10.02 -1.50
C LEU A 147 13.95 -8.80 -2.40
N ALA A 148 12.85 -8.07 -2.38
CA ALA A 148 12.71 -6.78 -3.03
C ALA A 148 12.50 -5.71 -1.94
N SER A 149 13.19 -4.58 -2.05
CA SER A 149 13.02 -3.46 -1.14
C SER A 149 12.95 -2.14 -1.89
N ALA A 150 12.06 -1.26 -1.46
CA ALA A 150 11.91 0.07 -2.06
C ALA A 150 11.38 1.09 -1.04
N VAL A 151 11.64 2.36 -1.32
CA VAL A 151 10.91 3.47 -0.70
C VAL A 151 9.54 3.55 -1.39
N VAL A 152 8.46 3.57 -0.60
CA VAL A 152 7.09 3.72 -1.10
C VAL A 152 6.45 4.93 -0.45
N ARG A 153 5.70 5.71 -1.21
CA ARG A 153 4.95 6.87 -0.71
C ARG A 153 3.47 6.66 -0.95
N ALA A 154 2.64 6.96 0.05
CA ALA A 154 1.21 7.06 -0.11
C ALA A 154 0.77 8.51 0.06
N GLU A 155 -0.14 8.95 -0.80
CA GLU A 155 -0.85 10.22 -0.66
C GLU A 155 -2.33 9.92 -0.50
N ALA A 156 -2.96 10.51 0.52
CA ALA A 156 -4.39 10.42 0.73
C ALA A 156 -5.01 11.80 0.85
N VAL A 157 -6.20 11.94 0.28
CA VAL A 157 -7.05 13.11 0.42
C VAL A 157 -8.38 12.66 0.98
N ILE A 158 -8.69 13.13 2.18
CA ILE A 158 -9.91 12.79 2.90
C ILE A 158 -10.76 14.04 3.03
N THR A 159 -12.04 13.92 2.71
CA THR A 159 -12.97 15.05 2.74
C THR A 159 -14.11 14.75 3.69
N PHE A 160 -14.44 15.72 4.53
CA PHE A 160 -15.60 15.70 5.42
C PHE A 160 -16.53 16.86 5.08
N ASN A 161 -17.74 16.55 4.64
CA ASN A 161 -18.76 17.55 4.38
C ASN A 161 -19.55 17.82 5.67
N VAL A 162 -19.45 19.04 6.20
CA VAL A 162 -20.09 19.44 7.45
C VAL A 162 -21.62 19.55 7.32
N THR A 163 -22.15 19.68 6.10
CA THR A 163 -23.60 19.78 5.88
C THR A 163 -24.24 18.40 5.81
N SER A 164 -23.66 17.49 5.04
CA SER A 164 -24.17 16.11 4.89
C SER A 164 -23.63 15.16 5.95
N TYR A 165 -22.65 15.59 6.75
CA TYR A 165 -21.92 14.79 7.72
C TYR A 165 -21.26 13.54 7.12
N LYS A 166 -20.89 13.59 5.84
CA LYS A 166 -20.29 12.47 5.10
C LYS A 166 -18.78 12.60 5.01
N LEU A 167 -18.10 11.48 5.26
CA LEU A 167 -16.68 11.27 4.97
C LEU A 167 -16.50 10.63 3.60
N SER A 168 -15.49 11.06 2.86
CA SER A 168 -15.05 10.45 1.61
C SER A 168 -13.54 10.37 1.52
N LEU A 169 -13.05 9.33 0.84
CA LEU A 169 -11.66 9.21 0.42
C LEU A 169 -11.58 9.61 -1.05
N ASP A 170 -11.22 10.86 -1.29
CA ASP A 170 -11.24 11.46 -2.63
C ASP A 170 -10.03 11.00 -3.46
N LYS A 171 -8.87 10.86 -2.81
CA LYS A 171 -7.64 10.36 -3.42
C LYS A 171 -6.95 9.39 -2.48
N TYR A 172 -6.46 8.30 -3.05
CA TYR A 172 -5.46 7.44 -2.42
C TYR A 172 -4.56 6.92 -3.52
N LYS A 173 -3.25 7.16 -3.42
CA LYS A 173 -2.28 6.79 -4.45
C LYS A 173 -0.97 6.33 -3.83
N LEU A 174 -0.46 5.21 -4.30
CA LEU A 174 0.87 4.71 -3.99
C LEU A 174 1.87 5.04 -5.10
N GLN A 175 3.09 5.38 -4.70
CA GLN A 175 4.17 5.73 -5.60
C GLN A 175 5.47 5.09 -5.13
N ILE A 176 6.28 4.64 -6.08
CA ILE A 176 7.64 4.16 -5.83
C ILE A 176 8.58 5.14 -6.52
N PRO A 177 9.04 6.20 -5.82
CA PRO A 177 9.79 7.30 -6.43
C PRO A 177 11.22 6.93 -6.84
N GLY A 178 11.74 5.80 -6.36
CA GLY A 178 13.13 5.38 -6.59
C GLY A 178 13.25 3.97 -7.15
N ASN A 179 14.48 3.46 -7.11
CA ASN A 179 14.80 2.12 -7.59
C ASN A 179 14.30 1.05 -6.61
N ILE A 180 13.91 -0.09 -7.16
CA ILE A 180 13.64 -1.31 -6.40
C ILE A 180 14.94 -2.09 -6.33
N ASN A 181 15.46 -2.31 -5.12
CA ASN A 181 16.61 -3.17 -4.90
C ASN A 181 16.13 -4.62 -4.80
N VAL A 182 16.74 -5.53 -5.57
CA VAL A 182 16.38 -6.95 -5.59
C VAL A 182 17.61 -7.80 -5.27
N VAL A 183 17.48 -8.68 -4.30
CA VAL A 183 18.50 -9.66 -3.92
C VAL A 183 17.93 -11.06 -4.15
N VAL A 184 18.67 -11.88 -4.89
CA VAL A 184 18.32 -13.28 -5.18
C VAL A 184 19.32 -14.19 -4.48
N GLU A 185 18.83 -15.05 -3.62
CA GLU A 185 19.62 -16.03 -2.86
C GLU A 185 19.29 -17.44 -3.37
N ASN A 186 20.24 -18.07 -4.06
CA ASN A 186 20.07 -19.42 -4.57
C ASN A 186 20.51 -20.46 -3.54
N LYS A 187 19.67 -21.47 -3.26
CA LYS A 187 20.01 -22.57 -2.35
C LYS A 187 20.88 -23.65 -3.00
N ASN A 188 20.86 -23.76 -4.33
CA ASN A 188 21.48 -24.86 -5.08
C ASN A 188 22.64 -24.41 -6.01
N GLY A 189 23.24 -23.24 -5.74
CA GLY A 189 24.24 -22.60 -6.60
C GLY A 189 23.62 -21.57 -7.56
N SER A 190 24.41 -20.55 -7.93
CA SER A 190 23.97 -19.44 -8.78
C SER A 190 24.22 -19.72 -10.26
N VAL A 191 23.24 -19.36 -11.08
CA VAL A 191 23.43 -19.26 -12.53
C VAL A 191 22.98 -17.85 -12.94
N ASP A 192 23.92 -17.03 -13.41
CA ASP A 192 23.70 -15.58 -13.57
C ASP A 192 22.56 -15.21 -14.53
N TRP A 193 22.34 -16.02 -15.58
CA TRP A 193 21.23 -15.82 -16.50
C TRP A 193 19.86 -15.97 -15.81
N ILE A 194 19.76 -16.85 -14.81
CA ILE A 194 18.53 -17.10 -14.04
C ILE A 194 18.27 -15.95 -13.08
N ASN A 195 19.31 -15.43 -12.42
CA ASN A 195 19.19 -14.28 -11.54
C ASN A 195 18.64 -13.07 -12.30
N THR A 196 19.21 -12.77 -13.47
CA THR A 196 18.76 -11.68 -14.34
C THR A 196 17.29 -11.85 -14.72
N PHE A 197 16.91 -13.06 -15.08
CA PHE A 197 15.55 -13.37 -15.49
C PHE A 197 14.55 -13.25 -14.32
N ILE A 198 14.90 -13.74 -13.13
CA ILE A 198 14.10 -13.58 -11.89
C ILE A 198 13.92 -12.09 -11.58
N ILE A 199 15.00 -11.29 -11.64
CA ILE A 199 14.95 -9.85 -11.38
C ILE A 199 13.97 -9.17 -12.33
N ASN A 200 14.03 -9.49 -13.63
CA ASN A 200 13.16 -8.92 -14.66
C ASN A 200 11.67 -9.25 -14.46
N ILE A 201 11.33 -10.32 -13.74
CA ILE A 201 9.94 -10.65 -13.38
C ILE A 201 9.56 -10.06 -12.03
N VAL A 202 10.44 -10.15 -11.04
CA VAL A 202 10.16 -9.75 -9.67
C VAL A 202 10.00 -8.23 -9.56
N ILE A 203 10.80 -7.43 -10.27
CA ILE A 203 10.66 -5.97 -10.27
C ILE A 203 9.25 -5.52 -10.70
N PRO A 204 8.74 -5.87 -11.91
CA PRO A 204 7.42 -5.44 -12.34
C PRO A 204 6.31 -6.08 -11.49
N PHE A 205 6.47 -7.32 -11.05
CA PHE A 205 5.52 -7.96 -10.13
C PHE A 205 5.43 -7.21 -8.80
N PHE A 206 6.56 -6.86 -8.19
CA PHE A 206 6.61 -6.11 -6.94
C PHE A 206 6.00 -4.72 -7.09
N LYS A 207 6.34 -4.02 -8.19
CA LYS A 207 5.74 -2.73 -8.54
C LYS A 207 4.23 -2.84 -8.65
N ASN A 208 3.70 -3.76 -9.46
CA ASN A 208 2.27 -3.95 -9.64
C ASN A 208 1.56 -4.39 -8.36
N THR A 209 2.18 -5.27 -7.56
CA THR A 209 1.61 -5.72 -6.29
C THR A 209 1.45 -4.54 -5.34
N ILE A 210 2.47 -3.68 -5.21
CA ILE A 210 2.38 -2.48 -4.37
C ILE A 210 1.38 -1.47 -4.96
N THR A 211 1.56 -1.07 -6.22
CA THR A 211 0.79 0.04 -6.79
C THR A 211 -0.67 -0.32 -7.08
N SER A 212 -1.00 -1.60 -7.28
CA SER A 212 -2.36 -1.97 -7.70
C SER A 212 -3.07 -2.84 -6.67
N ALA A 213 -2.42 -3.85 -6.10
CA ALA A 213 -3.08 -4.69 -5.10
C ALA A 213 -3.16 -3.97 -3.75
N VAL A 214 -2.04 -3.47 -3.23
CA VAL A 214 -2.04 -2.78 -1.93
C VAL A 214 -2.82 -1.48 -2.01
N GLU A 215 -2.69 -0.70 -3.09
CA GLU A 215 -3.46 0.53 -3.28
C GLU A 215 -4.97 0.29 -3.24
N LYS A 216 -5.44 -0.70 -4.02
CA LYS A 216 -6.86 -1.05 -4.12
C LYS A 216 -7.40 -1.60 -2.80
N GLU A 217 -6.71 -2.57 -2.20
CA GLU A 217 -7.16 -3.19 -0.94
C GLU A 217 -7.21 -2.18 0.20
N THR A 218 -6.19 -1.33 0.32
CA THR A 218 -6.13 -0.31 1.38
C THR A 218 -7.18 0.78 1.14
N GLY A 219 -7.30 1.27 -0.10
CA GLY A 219 -8.32 2.25 -0.45
C GLY A 219 -9.75 1.73 -0.23
N ASN A 220 -10.01 0.45 -0.55
CA ASN A 220 -11.29 -0.20 -0.32
C ASN A 220 -11.58 -0.37 1.17
N ALA A 221 -10.59 -0.78 1.98
CA ALA A 221 -10.74 -0.91 3.41
C ALA A 221 -11.09 0.44 4.07
N ILE A 222 -10.40 1.52 3.68
CA ILE A 222 -10.69 2.88 4.18
C ILE A 222 -12.10 3.31 3.75
N ARG A 223 -12.46 3.14 2.47
CA ARG A 223 -13.81 3.49 1.98
C ARG A 223 -14.91 2.74 2.70
N SER A 224 -14.75 1.42 2.86
CA SER A 224 -15.71 0.59 3.59
C SER A 224 -15.91 1.07 5.04
N ARG A 225 -14.83 1.48 5.73
CA ARG A 225 -14.95 2.09 7.06
C ARG A 225 -15.67 3.43 7.04
N PHE A 226 -15.41 4.27 6.04
CA PHE A 226 -16.13 5.54 5.91
C PHE A 226 -17.62 5.31 5.65
N ASP A 227 -17.96 4.31 4.84
CA ASP A 227 -19.34 3.90 4.59
C ASP A 227 -20.03 3.42 5.88
N GLU A 228 -19.37 2.60 6.70
CA GLU A 228 -19.88 2.20 8.02
C GLU A 228 -20.16 3.41 8.93
N ILE A 229 -19.22 4.37 9.00
CA ILE A 229 -19.36 5.60 9.81
C ILE A 229 -20.53 6.44 9.29
N ASN A 230 -20.62 6.61 7.97
CA ASN A 230 -21.66 7.37 7.31
C ASN A 230 -23.04 6.74 7.54
N GLN A 231 -23.15 5.40 7.47
CA GLN A 231 -24.40 4.66 7.71
C GLN A 231 -24.84 4.76 9.18
N ARG A 232 -23.95 4.51 10.14
CA ARG A 232 -24.28 4.61 11.57
C ARG A 232 -24.83 5.98 11.92
N ARG A 233 -24.27 7.05 11.35
CA ARG A 233 -24.76 8.42 11.59
C ARG A 233 -26.07 8.73 10.89
N ALA A 234 -26.31 8.22 9.68
CA ALA A 234 -27.61 8.34 9.01
C ALA A 234 -28.73 7.76 9.87
N SER A 235 -28.49 6.61 10.53
CA SER A 235 -29.45 5.99 11.47
C SER A 235 -29.73 6.86 12.71
N TYR A 236 -28.72 7.56 13.24
CA TYR A 236 -28.89 8.46 14.39
C TYR A 236 -29.64 9.75 14.05
N VAL A 237 -29.53 10.25 12.82
CA VAL A 237 -30.25 11.45 12.37
C VAL A 237 -31.73 11.16 12.08
N LEU A 238 -32.07 9.93 11.68
CA LEU A 238 -33.46 9.51 11.42
C LEU A 238 -34.26 9.15 12.69
N LEU A 239 -33.59 9.04 13.85
CA LEU A 239 -34.21 8.73 15.15
C LEU A 239 -34.40 9.98 16.04
N LYS A 240 -34.16 11.19 15.50
CA LYS A 240 -34.43 12.49 16.12
C LYS A 240 -35.36 13.30 15.25
#